data_AF-A0A7X7VBH8-F1
#
_entry.id   AF-A0A7X7VBH8-F1
#
_cell.length_a   1.000
_cell.length_b   1.000
_cell.length_c   1.000
_cell.angle_alpha   90.00
_cell.angle_beta   90.00
_cell.angle_gamma   90.00
#
_symmetry.space_group_name_H-M   'P 1'
#
loop_
_entity.id
_entity.type
_entity.pdbx_description
1 polymer ?
#
loop_
_entity_poly.entity_id
_entity_poly.type
_entity_poly.pdbx_seq_one_letter_code
_entity_poly.pdbx_strand_id
1 'polypeptide(L)' 'MSEIVYTCAVCGKQANVEKGQPVPLCCTKEMEPLPFCTAAPHPEMARNYDEDAPCDDGTAAKKK' A
#
# COMPACT_ATOMS: atom_id res chain seq x y z
N MET A 1 -4.36 -2.84 17.01
CA MET A 1 -4.83 -1.45 16.97
C MET A 1 -4.79 -1.01 15.52
N SER A 2 -5.82 -0.33 15.01
CA SER A 2 -5.81 0.13 13.61
C SER A 2 -5.29 1.58 13.58
N GLU A 3 -4.31 1.84 12.72
CA GLU A 3 -3.77 3.17 12.45
C GLU A 3 -4.40 3.75 11.16
N ILE A 4 -4.62 5.06 11.14
CA ILE A 4 -5.06 5.83 9.97
C ILE A 4 -3.93 6.78 9.61
N VAL A 5 -3.51 6.77 8.33
CA VAL A 5 -2.54 7.71 7.81
C VAL A 5 -3.28 8.87 7.17
N TYR A 6 -2.94 10.09 7.58
CA TYR A 6 -3.45 11.33 7.02
C TYR A 6 -2.37 12.00 6.17
N THR A 7 -2.76 12.66 5.08
CA THR A 7 -1.88 13.43 4.21
C THR A 7 -2.30 14.90 4.15
N CYS A 8 -1.34 15.81 4.18
CA CYS A 8 -1.58 17.24 4.05
C CYS A 8 -1.54 17.64 2.57
N ALA A 9 -2.65 18.16 2.03
CA ALA A 9 -2.72 18.62 0.63
C ALA A 9 -1.82 19.83 0.31
N VAL A 10 -1.33 20.56 1.32
CA VAL A 10 -0.52 21.76 1.14
C VAL A 10 0.98 21.44 1.06
N CYS A 11 1.48 20.61 1.98
CA CYS A 11 2.91 20.31 2.09
C CYS A 11 3.27 18.85 1.79
N GLY A 12 2.28 17.97 1.59
CA GLY A 12 2.49 16.54 1.31
C GLY A 12 2.95 15.70 2.49
N LYS A 13 3.02 16.26 3.72
CA LYS A 13 3.41 15.51 4.92
C LYS A 13 2.35 14.48 5.28
N GLN A 14 2.83 13.32 5.75
CA GLN A 14 1.99 12.24 6.25
C GLN A 14 2.07 12.16 7.78
N ALA A 15 0.97 11.83 8.43
CA ALA A 15 0.89 11.62 9.87
C ALA A 15 0.06 10.38 10.19
N ASN A 16 0.60 9.47 11.02
CA ASN A 16 -0.11 8.28 11.47
C ASN A 16 -0.77 8.60 12.82
N VAL A 17 -2.06 8.35 12.92
CA VAL A 17 -2.85 8.52 14.15
C VAL A 17 -3.69 7.29 14.39
N GLU A 18 -3.90 6.97 15.66
CA GLU A 18 -4.70 5.81 16.04
C GLU A 18 -6.18 6.04 15.73
N LYS A 19 -6.90 4.97 15.35
CA LYS A 19 -8.35 5.04 15.15
C LYS A 19 -9.05 5.55 16.41
N GLY A 20 -9.80 6.64 16.26
CA GLY A 20 -10.54 7.29 17.35
C GLY A 20 -9.93 8.61 17.83
N GLN A 21 -8.70 8.93 17.41
CA GLN A 21 -8.12 10.24 17.66
C GLN A 21 -8.68 11.31 16.69
N PRO A 22 -8.70 12.60 17.09
CA PRO A 22 -9.14 13.70 16.23
C PRO A 22 -8.21 13.87 15.01
N VAL A 23 -8.77 14.43 13.93
CA VAL A 23 -8.05 14.67 12.68
C VAL A 23 -6.88 15.64 12.92
N PRO A 24 -5.65 15.32 12.49
CA PRO A 24 -4.50 16.19 12.69
C PRO A 24 -4.60 17.47 11.84
N LEU A 25 -4.11 18.57 12.40
CA LEU A 25 -4.07 19.89 11.77
C LEU A 25 -2.67 20.16 11.22
N CYS A 26 -2.56 20.44 9.92
CA CYS A 26 -1.30 20.76 9.26
C CYS A 26 -1.49 21.91 8.27
N CYS A 27 -0.55 22.86 8.23
CA CYS A 27 -0.64 24.06 7.38
C CYS A 27 -1.98 24.82 7.56
N THR A 28 -2.43 25.01 8.80
CA THR A 28 -3.70 25.69 9.17
C THR A 28 -4.98 25.04 8.62
N LYS A 29 -4.90 23.79 8.14
CA LYS A 29 -6.05 23.04 7.64
C LYS A 29 -6.06 21.62 8.21
N GLU A 30 -7.25 21.04 8.35
CA GLU A 30 -7.41 19.63 8.70
C GLU A 30 -6.84 18.74 7.59
N MET A 31 -6.11 17.70 7.96
CA MET A 31 -5.53 16.76 7.00
C MET A 31 -6.57 15.75 6.51
N GLU A 32 -6.35 15.19 5.31
CA GLU A 32 -7.27 14.23 4.70
C GLU A 32 -6.76 12.79 4.92
N PRO A 33 -7.61 11.84 5.34
CA PRO A 33 -7.21 10.45 5.50
C PRO A 33 -6.90 9.83 4.14
N LEU A 34 -5.82 9.06 4.05
CA LEU A 34 -5.53 8.29 2.86
C LEU A 34 -6.64 7.25 2.65
N PRO A 35 -7.20 7.12 1.44
CA PRO A 35 -8.17 6.08 1.15
C PRO A 35 -7.53 4.73 1.43
N PHE A 36 -8.28 3.84 2.07
CA PHE A 36 -7.83 2.46 2.23
C PHE A 36 -7.50 1.92 0.84
N CYS A 37 -6.30 1.35 0.69
CA CYS A 37 -5.88 0.78 -0.58
C CYS A 37 -6.74 -0.45 -0.87
N THR A 38 -7.84 -0.25 -1.61
CA THR A 38 -8.72 -1.32 -2.12
C THR A 38 -8.22 -1.89 -3.43
N ALA A 39 -7.04 -1.44 -3.91
CA ALA A 39 -6.38 -2.08 -5.01
C ALA A 39 -6.12 -3.54 -4.60
N ALA A 40 -6.90 -4.45 -5.19
CA ALA A 40 -6.62 -5.87 -5.10
C ALA A 40 -5.13 -6.07 -5.46
N PRO A 41 -4.40 -6.96 -4.77
CA PRO A 41 -3.07 -7.33 -5.22
C PRO A 41 -3.20 -7.68 -6.70
N HIS A 42 -2.56 -6.90 -7.56
CA HIS A 42 -2.68 -7.00 -9.00
C HIS A 42 -2.58 -8.48 -9.41
N PRO A 43 -3.39 -9.01 -10.33
CA PRO A 43 -3.32 -10.42 -10.72
C PRO A 43 -1.91 -10.86 -11.16
N GLU A 44 -1.04 -9.94 -11.59
CA GLU A 44 0.39 -10.20 -11.84
C GLU A 44 1.22 -10.50 -10.57
N MET A 45 0.77 -10.06 -9.39
CA MET A 45 1.33 -10.47 -8.08
C MET A 45 0.76 -11.81 -7.58
N ALA A 46 -0.38 -12.27 -8.11
CA ALA A 46 -0.95 -13.59 -7.79
C ALA A 46 -0.33 -14.72 -8.63
N ARG A 47 0.32 -14.38 -9.76
CA ARG A 47 0.91 -15.36 -10.69
C ARG A 47 2.16 -16.06 -10.19
N ASN A 48 2.82 -15.52 -9.17
CA ASN A 48 4.00 -16.14 -8.55
C ASN A 48 3.65 -16.94 -7.29
N TYR A 49 2.38 -16.97 -6.89
CA TYR A 49 1.90 -17.68 -5.70
C TYR A 49 1.16 -18.95 -6.11
N ASP A 50 1.79 -19.78 -6.94
CA ASP A 50 1.39 -21.16 -7.12
C ASP A 50 2.39 -21.98 -6.30
N GLU A 51 2.05 -22.30 -5.04
CA GLU A 51 2.98 -22.94 -4.08
C GLU A 51 3.53 -24.29 -4.56
N ASP A 52 2.86 -24.91 -5.54
CA ASP A 52 3.23 -26.20 -6.14
C ASP A 52 4.03 -26.08 -7.44
N ALA A 53 4.20 -24.87 -8.00
CA ALA A 53 5.03 -24.65 -9.18
C ALA A 53 6.49 -24.37 -8.77
N PRO A 54 7.49 -25.00 -9.43
CA PRO A 54 8.88 -24.57 -9.28
C PRO A 54 9.00 -23.09 -9.66
N CYS A 55 9.72 -22.32 -8.85
CA CYS A 55 10.09 -20.95 -9.17
C CYS A 55 10.76 -20.91 -10.56
N ASP A 56 10.43 -19.92 -11.39
CA ASP A 56 11.15 -19.71 -12.64
C ASP A 56 12.51 -19.07 -12.33
N ASP A 57 13.50 -19.91 -12.05
CA ASP A 57 14.88 -19.48 -11.77
C ASP A 57 15.62 -19.00 -13.05
N GLY A 58 14.93 -18.84 -14.19
CA GLY A 58 15.52 -18.37 -15.45
C GLY A 58 16.58 -19.29 -16.06
N THR A 59 16.76 -20.50 -15.53
CA THR A 59 17.78 -21.48 -15.96
C THR A 59 17.27 -22.44 -17.03
N ALA A 60 16.00 -22.36 -17.43
CA ALA A 60 15.44 -23.21 -18.47
C ALA A 60 16.17 -22.95 -19.81
N ALA A 61 16.88 -23.97 -20.30
CA ALA A 61 17.57 -23.89 -21.57
C ALA A 61 16.56 -23.60 -22.70
N LYS A 62 16.79 -22.52 -23.45
CA LYS A 62 16.01 -22.20 -24.66
C LYS A 62 16.06 -23.40 -25.60
N LYS A 63 14.94 -24.11 -25.75
CA LYS A 63 14.80 -25.14 -26.77
C LYS A 63 14.83 -24.44 -28.13
N LYS A 64 15.75 -24.88 -28.99
CA LYS A 64 15.87 -24.46 -30.40
C LYS A 64 14.65 -24.90 -31.19
#